data_AF-A0A7V5L2D4-F1
#
_entry.id   AF-A0A7V5L2D4-F1
#
_cell.length_a   1.000
_cell.length_b   1.000
_cell.length_c   1.000
_cell.angle_alpha   90.00
_cell.angle_beta   90.00
_cell.angle_gamma   90.00
#
_symmetry.space_group_name_H-M   'P 1'
#
loop_
_entity.id
_entity.type
_entity.pdbx_description
1 polymer ?
#
loop_
_entity_poly.entity_id
_entity_poly.type
_entity_poly.pdbx_seq_one_letter_code
_entity_poly.pdbx_strand_id
1 'polypeptide(L)' 'MKIELMLRGEQSVLEAKVHKYSIEEKDEKYFLVLHDVETSRAWINLVIEDYLNKEEFELPEKYVSIIKAVI' A
#
# COMPACT_ATOMS: atom_id res chain seq x y z
N MET A 1 -6.13 2.15 -6.63
CA MET A 1 -6.48 0.75 -6.31
C MET A 1 -7.46 0.73 -5.14
N LYS A 2 -8.49 -0.13 -5.16
CA LYS A 2 -9.46 -0.28 -4.04
C LYS A 2 -9.31 -1.68 -3.43
N ILE A 3 -9.31 -1.75 -2.10
CA ILE A 3 -9.29 -2.99 -1.32
C ILE A 3 -10.46 -2.93 -0.35
N GLU A 4 -11.18 -4.03 -0.23
CA GLU A 4 -12.29 -4.18 0.72
C GLU A 4 -11.99 -5.38 1.62
N LEU A 5 -12.06 -5.17 2.93
CA LEU A 5 -11.68 -6.19 3.91
C LEU A 5 -12.65 -6.19 5.10
N MET A 6 -13.21 -7.36 5.43
CA MET A 6 -13.97 -7.55 6.66
C MET A 6 -13.03 -7.88 7.81
N LEU A 7 -12.73 -6.89 8.64
CA LEU A 7 -11.89 -7.08 9.83
C LEU A 7 -12.66 -7.86 10.91
N ARG A 8 -11.95 -8.75 11.61
CA ARG A 8 -12.53 -9.47 12.75
C ARG A 8 -12.86 -8.49 13.87
N GLY A 9 -14.09 -8.55 14.38
CA GLY A 9 -14.56 -7.68 15.46
C GLY A 9 -15.17 -6.36 14.97
N GLU A 10 -15.17 -6.10 13.67
CA GLU A 10 -15.76 -4.91 13.09
C GLU A 10 -17.19 -5.14 12.58
N GLN A 11 -18.02 -4.11 12.66
CA GLN A 11 -19.42 -4.18 12.20
C GLN A 11 -19.59 -3.90 10.71
N SER A 12 -18.59 -3.29 10.07
CA SER A 12 -18.62 -2.91 8.68
C SER A 12 -17.27 -3.14 7.99
N VAL A 13 -17.34 -3.35 6.68
CA VAL A 13 -16.18 -3.54 5.81
C VAL A 13 -15.28 -2.32 5.87
N LEU A 14 -13.98 -2.57 6.03
CA LEU A 14 -12.95 -1.57 5.78
C LEU A 14 -12.81 -1.42 4.27
N GLU A 15 -13.03 -0.21 3.77
CA GLU A 15 -12.68 0.16 2.41
C GLU A 15 -11.38 0.95 2.46
N ALA A 16 -10.36 0.50 1.75
CA ALA A 16 -9.09 1.20 1.61
C ALA A 16 -8.86 1.53 0.14
N LYS A 17 -8.39 2.74 -0.13
CA LYS A 17 -8.13 3.26 -1.46
C LYS A 17 -6.72 3.83 -1.51
N VAL A 18 -5.89 3.25 -2.35
CA VAL A 18 -4.58 3.80 -2.70
C VAL A 18 -4.76 4.70 -3.90
N HIS A 19 -4.56 6.00 -3.71
CA HIS A 19 -4.68 7.01 -4.75
C HIS A 19 -3.37 7.19 -5.50
N LYS A 20 -2.23 7.17 -4.79
CA LYS A 20 -0.90 7.36 -5.37
C LYS A 20 0.11 6.37 -4.79
N TYR A 21 0.88 5.75 -5.68
CA TYR A 21 1.98 4.85 -5.35
C TYR A 21 3.11 5.01 -6.37
N SER A 22 4.33 4.60 -6.01
CA SER A 22 5.45 4.43 -6.93
C SER A 22 6.12 3.08 -6.68
N ILE A 23 6.86 2.62 -7.69
CA ILE A 23 7.80 1.52 -7.55
C ILE A 23 9.18 2.15 -7.67
N GLU A 24 10.03 1.91 -6.68
CA GLU A 24 11.39 2.42 -6.63
C GLU A 24 12.39 1.26 -6.68
N GLU A 25 13.49 1.43 -7.40
CA GLU A 25 14.59 0.47 -7.44
C GLU A 25 15.75 1.00 -6.57
N LYS A 26 16.18 0.19 -5.60
CA LYS A 26 17.31 0.47 -4.70
C LYS A 26 18.11 -0.81 -4.52
N ASP A 27 19.41 -0.77 -4.79
CA ASP A 27 20.32 -1.92 -4.63
C ASP A 27 19.79 -3.22 -5.29
N GLU A 28 19.33 -3.13 -6.55
CA GLU A 28 18.74 -4.23 -7.35
C GLU A 28 17.42 -4.82 -6.80
N LYS A 29 16.89 -4.22 -5.74
CA LYS A 29 15.60 -4.57 -5.14
C LYS A 29 14.54 -3.55 -5.52
N TYR A 30 13.30 -4.01 -5.64
CA TYR A 30 12.16 -3.16 -5.95
C TYR A 30 11.32 -2.95 -4.71
N PHE A 31 10.88 -1.73 -4.51
CA PHE A 31 10.09 -1.32 -3.36
C PHE A 31 8.79 -0.68 -3.84
N LEU A 32 7.69 -1.07 -3.22
CA LEU A 32 6.41 -0.38 -3.35
C LEU A 32 6.35 0.73 -2.31
N VAL A 33 6.21 1.97 -2.78
CA VAL A 33 6.05 3.16 -1.95
C VAL A 33 4.62 3.66 -2.12
N LEU A 34 3.90 3.77 -1.01
CA LEU A 34 2.52 4.28 -0.98
C LEU A 34 2.58 5.75 -0.56
N HIS A 35 2.07 6.64 -1.40
CA HIS A 35 2.11 8.10 -1.16
C HIS A 35 0.79 8.64 -0.61
N ASP A 36 -0.31 8.00 -0.98
CA ASP A 36 -1.64 8.47 -0.60
C ASP A 36 -2.59 7.28 -0.47
N VAL A 37 -3.03 7.06 0.76
CA VAL A 37 -3.94 5.98 1.14
C VAL A 37 -5.04 6.56 2.02
N GLU A 38 -6.28 6.32 1.61
CA GLU A 38 -7.47 6.72 2.33
C GLU A 38 -8.27 5.48 2.71
N THR A 39 -8.88 5.49 3.88
CA THR A 39 -9.78 4.43 4.31
C THR A 39 -11.13 4.97 4.79
N SER A 40 -12.14 4.11 4.81
CA SER A 40 -13.49 4.41 5.34
C SER A 40 -13.51 4.67 6.86
N ARG A 41 -12.37 4.51 7.55
CA ARG A 41 -12.25 4.65 9.01
C ARG A 41 -11.27 5.77 9.35
N ALA A 42 -11.79 6.85 9.90
CA ALA A 42 -11.00 8.05 10.21
C ALA A 42 -9.78 7.77 11.09
N TRP A 43 -9.92 6.93 12.12
CA TRP A 43 -8.80 6.63 13.02
C TRP A 43 -7.65 5.87 12.32
N ILE A 44 -7.96 5.04 11.30
CA ILE A 44 -6.93 4.35 10.52
C ILE A 44 -6.19 5.36 9.64
N ASN A 45 -6.89 6.35 9.08
CA ASN A 45 -6.25 7.42 8.31
C ASN A 45 -5.21 8.18 9.14
N LEU A 46 -5.51 8.45 10.42
CA LEU A 46 -4.56 9.08 11.34
C LEU A 46 -3.30 8.22 11.54
N VAL A 47 -3.46 6.91 11.75
CA VAL A 47 -2.32 5.99 11.87
C VAL A 47 -1.53 5.92 10.56
N ILE A 48 -2.20 5.91 9.42
CA ILE A 48 -1.55 5.93 8.11
C ILE A 48 -0.72 7.20 7.93
N GLU A 49 -1.23 8.38 8.27
CA GLU A 49 -0.46 9.62 8.15
C GLU A 49 0.86 9.60 8.96
N ASP A 50 0.83 8.99 10.14
CA ASP A 50 1.99 8.88 11.04
C ASP A 50 3.03 7.84 10.56
N TYR A 51 2.60 6.76 9.91
CA TYR A 51 3.46 5.61 9.58
C TYR A 51 3.81 5.49 8.09
N LEU A 52 2.89 5.83 7.19
CA LEU A 52 3.01 5.55 5.76
C LEU A 52 4.04 6.45 5.07
N ASN A 53 4.30 7.64 5.60
CA ASN A 53 5.29 8.59 5.06
C ASN A 53 6.75 8.08 5.15
N LYS A 54 7.02 6.91 5.73
CA LYS A 54 8.39 6.40 5.96
C LYS A 54 8.58 4.93 5.63
N GLU A 55 7.54 4.21 5.22
CA GLU A 55 7.60 2.76 5.04
C GLU A 55 7.63 2.42 3.53
N GLU A 56 8.62 1.63 3.16
CA GLU A 56 8.79 1.09 1.81
C GLU A 56 8.67 -0.43 1.90
N PHE A 57 7.84 -1.03 1.06
CA PHE A 57 7.60 -2.47 1.09
C PHE A 57 8.43 -3.15 0.00
N GLU A 58 9.46 -3.91 0.40
CA GLU A 58 10.23 -4.71 -0.56
C GLU A 58 9.31 -5.70 -1.28
N LEU A 59 9.32 -5.64 -2.61
CA LEU A 59 8.52 -6.49 -3.46
C LEU A 59 9.17 -7.87 -3.56
N PRO A 60 8.42 -8.97 -3.31
CA PRO A 60 8.95 -10.31 -3.48
C PRO A 60 9.44 -10.55 -4.91
N GLU A 61 10.61 -11.19 -5.06
CA GLU A 61 11.30 -11.39 -6.36
C GLU A 61 10.39 -11.97 -7.46
N LYS A 62 9.48 -12.87 -7.10
CA LYS A 62 8.52 -13.48 -8.05
C LYS A 62 7.63 -12.47 -8.78
N TYR A 63 7.45 -11.26 -8.24
CA TYR A 63 6.68 -10.18 -8.86
C TYR A 63 7.54 -9.18 -9.62
N VAL A 64 8.86 -9.15 -9.37
CA VAL A 64 9.81 -8.23 -10.00
C VAL A 64 9.83 -8.40 -11.53
N SER A 65 9.82 -9.65 -12.00
CA SER A 65 9.82 -9.95 -13.44
C SER A 65 8.57 -9.42 -14.16
N ILE A 66 7.41 -9.43 -13.49
CA ILE A 66 6.15 -8.91 -14.03
C ILE A 66 6.21 -7.38 -14.08
N ILE A 67 6.73 -6.76 -13.02
CA ILE A 67 6.85 -5.31 -12.92
C ILE A 67 7.79 -4.75 -13.99
N LYS A 68 8.95 -5.38 -14.19
CA LYS A 68 9.91 -5.03 -15.26
C LYS A 68 9.35 -5.09 -16.68
N ALA A 69 8.26 -5.84 -16.90
CA ALA A 69 7.65 -5.97 -18.22
C ALA A 69 6.62 -4.86 -18.53
N VAL A 70 6.20 -4.10 -17.52
CA VAL A 70 5.11 -3.11 -17.61
C VAL A 70 5.60 -1.68 -17.42
N ILE A 71 6.78 -1.49 -16.79
CA ILE A 71 7.46 -0.20 -16.65
C ILE A 71 8.42 0.02 -17.81
#